data_AF-A0A535B739-F1
#
_entry.id   AF-A0A535B739-F1
#
_cell.length_a   1.000
_cell.length_b   1.000
_cell.length_c   1.000
_cell.angle_alpha   90.00
_cell.angle_beta   90.00
_cell.angle_gamma   90.00
#
_symmetry.space_group_name_H-M   'P 1'
#
loop_
_entity.id
_entity.type
_entity.pdbx_description
1 polymer ?
#
loop_
_entity_poly.entity_id
_entity_poly.type
_entity_poly.pdbx_seq_one_letter_code
_entity_poly.pdbx_strand_id
1 'polypeptide(L)'
;MKIATSLLAALLFTGTLGAMNTAMGADGILEKDQFTAGSYCHEKFPAMTEESLATNNPVLDSSGDVIDFYGPCDENPVGKDQIQAQKLEDQHRWEHDYED
;
A
#
# COMPACT_ATOMS: atom_id res chain seq x y z
N MET A 1 -44.07 11.70 18.97
CA MET A 1 -42.98 11.01 18.23
C MET A 1 -41.89 12.02 17.90
N LYS A 2 -40.98 12.30 18.85
CA LYS A 2 -39.85 13.25 18.66
C LYS A 2 -38.52 12.64 19.09
N ILE A 3 -38.58 11.73 20.07
CA ILE A 3 -37.41 11.02 20.62
C ILE A 3 -36.97 9.87 19.70
N ALA A 4 -37.93 9.20 19.04
CA ALA A 4 -37.65 8.13 18.09
C ALA A 4 -36.97 8.62 16.78
N THR A 5 -37.30 9.83 16.34
CA THR A 5 -36.68 10.46 15.16
C THR A 5 -35.23 10.87 15.40
N SER A 6 -34.90 11.31 16.62
CA SER A 6 -33.52 11.71 16.98
C SER A 6 -32.58 10.50 17.13
N LEU A 7 -33.08 9.38 17.64
CA LEU A 7 -32.32 8.14 17.73
C LEU A 7 -32.05 7.54 16.34
N LEU A 8 -33.02 7.61 15.43
CA LEU A 8 -32.84 7.13 14.06
C LEU A 8 -31.82 7.98 13.28
N ALA A 9 -31.83 9.30 13.47
CA ALA A 9 -30.82 10.18 12.87
C ALA A 9 -29.41 9.89 13.38
N ALA A 10 -29.24 9.66 14.69
CA ALA A 10 -27.93 9.31 15.26
C ALA A 10 -27.39 7.97 14.75
N LEU A 11 -28.24 6.95 14.57
CA LEU A 11 -27.85 5.67 13.96
C LEU A 11 -27.48 5.78 12.47
N LEU A 12 -28.14 6.67 11.72
CA LEU A 12 -27.82 6.89 10.31
C LEU A 12 -26.48 7.62 10.12
N PHE A 13 -26.10 8.50 11.05
CA PHE A 13 -24.80 9.18 11.00
C PHE A 13 -23.62 8.29 11.43
N THR A 14 -23.82 7.31 12.34
CA THR A 14 -22.75 6.35 12.68
C THR A 14 -22.60 5.21 11.68
N GLY A 15 -23.61 4.94 10.85
CA GLY A 15 -23.61 3.87 9.85
C GLY A 15 -22.78 4.14 8.60
N THR A 16 -22.36 5.37 8.34
CA THR A 16 -21.58 5.73 7.13
C THR A 16 -20.06 5.76 7.35
N LEU A 17 -19.61 5.76 8.60
CA LEU A 17 -18.18 5.76 8.94
C LEU A 17 -17.56 4.35 8.91
N GLY A 18 -18.37 3.29 8.86
CA GLY A 18 -17.89 1.90 8.78
C GLY A 18 -17.67 1.36 7.36
N ALA A 19 -18.04 2.12 6.34
CA ALA A 19 -17.87 1.73 4.93
C ALA A 19 -16.60 2.32 4.28
N MET A 20 -15.82 3.08 5.04
CA MET A 20 -14.56 3.64 4.58
C MET A 20 -13.44 2.71 5.01
N ASN A 21 -13.01 1.90 4.04
CA ASN A 21 -11.75 1.15 4.06
C ASN A 21 -11.69 0.05 5.11
N THR A 22 -12.30 -1.09 4.80
CA THR A 22 -11.63 -2.36 5.10
C THR A 22 -10.34 -2.38 4.27
N ALA A 23 -9.31 -1.68 4.75
CA ALA A 23 -7.93 -2.07 4.48
C ALA A 23 -7.77 -3.44 5.15
N MET A 24 -8.25 -4.48 4.47
CA MET A 24 -7.63 -5.78 4.58
C MET A 24 -6.20 -5.50 4.20
N GLY A 25 -5.29 -5.49 5.17
CA GLY A 25 -3.86 -5.39 4.89
C GLY A 25 -3.55 -6.51 3.92
N ALA A 26 -3.45 -6.18 2.63
CA ALA A 26 -2.91 -7.10 1.65
C ALA A 26 -1.49 -7.40 2.10
N ASP A 27 -1.06 -8.65 1.92
CA ASP A 27 0.16 -9.27 2.44
C ASP A 27 1.44 -8.43 2.28
N GLY A 28 1.61 -7.37 3.08
CA GLY A 28 2.76 -6.46 3.00
C GLY A 28 2.47 -4.95 2.99
N ILE A 29 1.23 -4.49 2.84
CA ILE A 29 0.91 -3.05 2.83
C ILE A 29 0.81 -2.52 4.26
N LEU A 30 1.62 -1.50 4.58
CA LEU A 30 1.68 -0.82 5.88
C LEU A 30 0.64 0.29 5.99
N GLU A 31 0.49 1.09 4.93
CA GLU A 31 -0.42 2.23 4.87
C GLU A 31 -1.11 2.26 3.50
N LYS A 32 -2.39 2.63 3.50
CA LYS A 32 -3.20 2.76 2.29
C LYS A 32 -4.18 3.90 2.47
N ASP A 33 -3.94 5.00 1.76
CA ASP A 33 -4.85 6.13 1.66
C ASP A 33 -5.46 6.20 0.26
N GLN A 34 -6.78 6.04 0.19
CA GLN A 34 -7.52 6.06 -1.06
C GLN A 34 -8.16 7.43 -1.26
N PHE A 35 -7.83 8.10 -2.37
CA PHE A 35 -8.38 9.43 -2.66
C PHE A 35 -9.88 9.39 -2.95
N THR A 36 -10.31 8.53 -3.87
CA THR A 36 -11.73 8.22 -4.12
C THR A 36 -11.92 6.73 -4.45
N ALA A 37 -13.11 6.18 -4.18
CA ALA A 37 -13.39 4.76 -4.37
C ALA A 37 -13.09 4.30 -5.81
N GLY A 38 -12.23 3.29 -5.95
CA GLY A 38 -11.85 2.71 -7.25
C GLY A 38 -10.90 3.58 -8.08
N SER A 39 -10.27 4.58 -7.47
CA SER A 39 -9.34 5.48 -8.14
C SER A 39 -7.88 5.25 -7.68
N TYR A 40 -7.13 6.33 -7.57
CA TYR A 40 -5.75 6.39 -7.10
C TYR A 40 -5.64 6.16 -5.59
N CYS A 41 -4.60 5.43 -5.20
CA CYS A 41 -4.15 5.23 -3.83
C CYS A 41 -2.72 5.70 -3.65
N HIS A 42 -2.49 6.25 -2.46
CA HIS A 42 -1.19 6.40 -1.85
C HIS A 42 -0.98 5.20 -0.92
N GLU A 43 0.05 4.41 -1.16
CA GLU A 43 0.31 3.19 -0.39
C GLU A 43 1.75 3.18 0.10
N LYS A 44 1.97 2.58 1.27
CA LYS A 44 3.32 2.32 1.76
C LYS A 44 3.49 0.85 2.06
N PHE A 45 4.59 0.28 1.62
CA PHE A 45 4.98 -1.10 1.90
C PHE A 45 6.50 -1.23 2.01
N PRO A 46 7.03 -2.25 2.69
CA PRO A 46 8.46 -2.45 2.78
C PRO A 46 9.04 -2.81 1.40
N ALA A 47 10.27 -2.40 1.14
CA ALA A 47 11.04 -2.88 0.01
C ALA A 47 11.32 -4.38 0.14
N MET A 48 11.65 -5.04 -0.97
CA MET A 48 12.12 -6.42 -0.93
C MET A 48 13.57 -6.49 -0.47
N THR A 49 13.97 -7.60 0.14
CA THR A 49 15.39 -7.84 0.43
C THR A 49 16.17 -7.91 -0.88
N GLU A 50 17.34 -7.28 -0.93
CA GLU A 50 18.24 -7.28 -2.10
C GLU A 50 18.52 -8.72 -2.58
N GLU A 51 18.77 -9.63 -1.63
CA GLU A 51 18.99 -11.05 -1.91
C GLU A 51 17.81 -11.73 -2.63
N SER A 52 16.57 -11.31 -2.32
CA SER A 52 15.37 -11.92 -2.90
C SER A 52 15.01 -11.35 -4.27
N LEU A 53 15.45 -10.13 -4.61
CA LEU A 53 15.19 -9.49 -5.90
C LEU A 53 15.68 -10.35 -7.07
N ALA A 54 16.85 -10.98 -6.93
CA ALA A 54 17.42 -11.84 -7.98
C ALA A 54 16.72 -13.21 -8.13
N THR A 55 15.74 -13.53 -7.28
CA THR A 55 15.11 -14.86 -7.23
C THR A 55 13.66 -14.84 -7.74
N ASN A 56 13.04 -16.02 -7.81
CA ASN A 56 11.61 -16.16 -8.07
C ASN A 56 10.73 -16.09 -6.80
N ASN A 57 11.33 -15.87 -5.63
CA ASN A 57 10.66 -15.82 -4.33
C ASN A 57 10.97 -14.49 -3.64
N PRO A 58 10.33 -13.38 -4.06
CA PRO A 58 10.50 -12.08 -3.42
C PRO A 58 10.11 -12.13 -1.94
N VAL A 59 10.87 -11.44 -1.09
CA VAL A 59 10.63 -11.35 0.35
C VAL A 59 10.69 -9.89 0.77
N LEU A 60 9.64 -9.40 1.43
CA LEU A 60 9.61 -8.04 1.97
C LEU A 60 10.51 -7.93 3.21
N ASP A 61 11.29 -6.86 3.28
CA ASP A 61 12.13 -6.52 4.42
C ASP A 61 11.43 -5.49 5.31
N SER A 62 10.82 -5.95 6.40
CA SER A 62 10.15 -5.06 7.36
C SER A 62 11.09 -4.14 8.14
N SER A 63 12.41 -4.34 8.04
CA SER A 63 13.43 -3.50 8.67
C SER A 63 14.14 -2.56 7.71
N GLY A 64 13.90 -2.71 6.41
CA GLY A 64 14.55 -1.97 5.34
C GLY A 64 13.80 -0.69 4.93
N ASP A 65 14.05 -0.27 3.70
CA ASP A 65 13.43 0.90 3.10
C ASP A 65 11.92 0.73 2.92
N VAL A 66 11.20 1.84 2.91
CA VAL A 66 9.75 1.88 2.68
C VAL A 66 9.50 2.49 1.32
N ILE A 67 8.76 1.76 0.50
CA ILE A 67 8.29 2.23 -0.80
C ILE A 67 7.06 3.08 -0.58
N ASP A 68 7.11 4.29 -1.14
CA ASP A 68 6.00 5.23 -1.17
C ASP A 68 5.37 5.18 -2.58
N PHE A 69 4.28 4.44 -2.70
CA PHE A 69 3.64 4.10 -3.96
C PHE A 69 2.42 4.98 -4.23
N TYR A 70 2.28 5.36 -5.49
CA TYR A 70 1.25 6.27 -5.97
C TYR A 70 0.64 5.70 -7.25
N GLY A 71 -0.50 5.03 -7.15
CA GLY A 71 -1.06 4.30 -8.28
C GLY A 71 -2.43 3.67 -8.03
N PRO A 72 -2.75 2.55 -8.71
CA PRO A 72 -3.96 1.78 -8.45
C PRO A 72 -4.05 1.29 -7.00
N CYS A 73 -5.27 1.10 -6.52
CA CYS A 73 -5.54 0.63 -5.16
C CYS A 73 -5.46 -0.90 -4.99
N ASP A 74 -4.88 -1.64 -5.92
CA ASP A 74 -4.74 -3.09 -5.89
C ASP A 74 -3.29 -3.52 -6.10
N GLU A 75 -2.37 -2.65 -5.68
CA GLU A 75 -0.93 -2.89 -5.77
C GLU A 75 -0.53 -4.15 -5.00
N ASN A 76 0.41 -4.90 -5.58
CA ASN A 76 0.98 -6.07 -4.94
C ASN A 76 2.46 -5.81 -4.65
N PRO A 77 2.89 -5.65 -3.38
CA PRO A 77 4.28 -5.39 -3.02
C PRO A 77 5.28 -6.43 -3.55
N VAL A 78 4.83 -7.65 -3.84
CA VAL A 78 5.62 -8.74 -4.42
C VAL A 78 5.20 -9.09 -5.86
N GLY A 79 4.49 -8.15 -6.52
CA GLY A 79 4.07 -8.22 -7.91
C GLY A 79 5.24 -8.12 -8.88
N LYS A 80 5.04 -8.59 -10.12
CA LYS A 80 6.11 -8.61 -11.15
C LYS A 80 6.60 -7.21 -11.50
N ASP A 81 5.69 -6.25 -11.49
CA ASP A 81 5.94 -4.83 -11.70
C ASP A 81 6.80 -4.23 -10.58
N GLN A 82 6.48 -4.50 -9.31
CA GLN A 82 7.32 -4.09 -8.18
C GLN A 82 8.71 -4.74 -8.22
N ILE A 83 8.78 -6.03 -8.58
CA ILE A 83 10.07 -6.72 -8.78
C ILE A 83 10.91 -6.02 -9.83
N GLN A 84 10.30 -5.65 -10.97
CA GLN A 84 11.03 -4.99 -12.04
C GLN A 84 11.45 -3.56 -11.66
N ALA A 85 10.58 -2.81 -10.97
CA ALA A 85 10.86 -1.45 -10.52
C ALA A 85 12.03 -1.42 -9.52
N GLN A 86 11.98 -2.26 -8.49
CA GLN A 86 13.01 -2.31 -7.46
C GLN A 86 14.35 -2.84 -8.00
N LYS A 87 14.36 -3.76 -8.97
CA LYS A 87 15.59 -4.17 -9.66
C LYS A 87 16.28 -3.02 -10.39
N LEU A 88 15.47 -2.19 -11.06
CA LEU A 88 16.00 -1.05 -11.80
C LEU A 88 16.56 0.01 -10.84
N GLU A 89 15.86 0.24 -9.73
CA GLU A 89 16.34 1.15 -8.68
C GLU A 89 17.64 0.64 -8.03
N ASP A 90 17.72 -0.66 -7.74
CA ASP A 90 18.94 -1.30 -7.22
C ASP A 90 20.12 -1.16 -8.19
N GLN A 91 19.87 -1.34 -9.50
CA GLN A 91 20.88 -1.10 -10.53
C GLN A 91 21.35 0.38 -10.52
N HIS A 92 20.42 1.34 -10.52
CA HIS A 92 20.78 2.76 -10.52
C HIS A 92 21.56 3.15 -9.25
N ARG A 93 21.23 2.57 -8.09
CA ARG A 93 21.97 2.77 -6.85
C ARG A 93 23.40 2.26 -6.98
N TRP A 94 23.58 1.06 -7.54
CA TRP A 94 24.92 0.51 -7.76
C TRP A 94 25.75 1.36 -8.71
N GLU A 95 25.18 1.82 -9.82
CA GLU A 95 25.85 2.73 -10.76
C GLU A 95 26.29 4.03 -10.06
N HIS A 96 25.39 4.65 -9.29
CA HIS A 96 25.69 5.87 -8.53
C HIS A 96 26.76 5.67 -7.44
N ASP A 97 26.76 4.54 -6.75
CA ASP A 97 27.63 4.33 -5.59
C ASP A 97 29.04 3.82 -5.97
N TYR A 98 29.19 3.22 -7.15
CA TYR A 98 30.43 2.52 -7.55
C TYR A 98 30.99 2.90 -8.93
N GLU A 99 30.20 3.48 -9.84
CA GLU A 99 30.66 3.81 -11.20
C GLU A 99 30.88 5.32 -11.45
N ASP A 100 30.35 6.20 -10.60
CA ASP A 100 30.60 7.65 -10.59
C ASP A 100 31.72 8.08 -9.62
#